data_AF-A0A9E0YAP7-F1
#
_entry.id   AF-A0A9E0YAP7-F1
#
_cell.length_a   1.000
_cell.length_b   1.000
_cell.length_c   1.000
_cell.angle_alpha   90.00
_cell.angle_beta   90.00
_cell.angle_gamma   90.00
#
_symmetry.space_group_name_H-M   'P 1'
#
loop_
_entity.id
_entity.type
_entity.pdbx_description
1 polymer ?
#
loop_
_entity_poly.entity_id
_entity_poly.type
_entity_poly.pdbx_seq_one_letter_code
_entity_poly.pdbx_strand_id
1 'polypeptide(L)'
;MLSKIFFAVLAAAVLVMAFFTFYGYSWLGSIGSPRDAALGYEFHAGLGGTFLWIATLLLLILANSVFWTTRRAWALWTTLVFFAVFAVIRYFWIEQSYFAFKQSNGLGEGSFSFGPFIGVLFIVCAAGVVFVDYFLISRIQQRFLPAAELPAEAEE
;
A
#
# COMPACT_ATOMS: atom_id res chain seq x y z
N MET A 1 -4.58 -21.02 9.79
CA MET A 1 -3.78 -20.12 10.67
C MET A 1 -3.20 -18.92 9.91
N LEU A 2 -2.63 -19.12 8.71
CA LEU A 2 -2.04 -18.05 7.89
C LEU A 2 -2.95 -16.83 7.68
N SER A 3 -4.25 -17.01 7.38
CA SER A 3 -5.18 -15.89 7.21
C SER A 3 -5.31 -15.02 8.46
N LYS A 4 -5.25 -15.62 9.67
CA LYS A 4 -5.29 -14.87 10.94
C LYS A 4 -4.03 -14.03 11.13
N ILE A 5 -2.86 -14.61 10.80
CA ILE A 5 -1.57 -13.91 10.83
C ILE A 5 -1.59 -12.75 9.83
N PHE A 6 -2.07 -12.98 8.61
CA PHE A 6 -2.21 -11.93 7.60
C PHE A 6 -3.06 -10.76 8.11
N PHE A 7 -4.24 -11.04 8.68
CA PHE A 7 -5.10 -9.97 9.21
C PHE A 7 -4.46 -9.25 10.41
N ALA A 8 -3.75 -9.94 11.29
CA ALA A 8 -3.05 -9.32 12.41
C ALA A 8 -1.95 -8.36 11.92
N VAL A 9 -1.16 -8.79 10.94
CA VAL A 9 -0.10 -7.96 10.33
C VAL A 9 -0.71 -6.78 9.57
N LEU A 10 -1.80 -7.00 8.81
CA LEU A 10 -2.53 -5.95 8.11
C LEU A 10 -3.06 -4.90 9.08
N ALA A 11 -3.69 -5.31 10.18
CA ALA A 11 -4.21 -4.40 11.20
C ALA A 11 -3.09 -3.58 11.85
N ALA A 12 -1.97 -4.22 12.21
CA ALA A 12 -0.80 -3.52 12.73
C ALA A 12 -0.23 -2.51 11.72
N ALA A 13 -0.12 -2.91 10.44
CA ALA A 13 0.34 -2.02 9.37
C ALA A 13 -0.58 -0.82 9.18
N VAL A 14 -1.90 -1.01 9.21
CA VAL A 14 -2.90 0.07 9.13
C VAL A 14 -2.75 1.03 10.30
N LEU A 15 -2.59 0.54 11.54
CA LEU A 15 -2.44 1.39 12.72
C LEU A 15 -1.16 2.23 12.66
N VAL A 16 -0.03 1.62 12.26
CA VAL A 16 1.24 2.35 12.12
C VAL A 16 1.17 3.38 10.99
N MET A 17 0.55 3.04 9.87
CA MET A 17 0.35 3.99 8.77
C MET A 17 -0.58 5.14 9.15
N ALA A 18 -1.66 4.85 9.87
CA ALA A 18 -2.56 5.87 10.40
C ALA A 18 -1.83 6.81 11.37
N PHE A 19 -0.98 6.26 12.24
CA PHE A 19 -0.13 7.04 13.15
C PHE A 19 0.79 7.99 12.37
N PHE A 20 1.56 7.51 11.39
CA PHE A 20 2.45 8.38 10.61
C PHE A 20 1.69 9.42 9.80
N THR A 21 0.54 9.06 9.23
CA THR A 21 -0.31 9.97 8.48
C THR A 21 -0.83 11.10 9.37
N PHE A 22 -1.40 10.75 10.53
CA PHE A 22 -1.93 11.72 11.49
C PHE A 22 -0.82 12.62 12.03
N TYR A 23 0.29 12.03 12.46
CA TYR A 23 1.38 12.79 13.06
C TYR A 23 2.05 13.72 12.04
N GLY A 24 2.29 13.24 10.82
CA GLY A 24 2.79 14.06 9.72
C GLY A 24 1.85 15.24 9.41
N TYR A 25 0.54 14.99 9.31
CA TYR A 25 -0.45 16.05 9.10
C TYR A 25 -0.50 17.06 10.25
N SER A 26 -0.39 16.59 11.50
CA SER A 26 -0.47 17.44 12.69
C SER A 26 0.64 18.48 12.76
N TRP A 27 1.82 18.20 12.19
CA TRP A 27 2.92 19.16 12.10
C TRP A 27 2.57 20.37 11.23
N LEU A 28 1.80 20.18 10.16
CA LEU A 28 1.35 21.27 9.28
C LEU A 28 0.40 22.25 9.99
N GLY A 29 -0.26 21.80 11.07
CA GLY A 29 -1.11 22.63 11.92
C GLY A 29 -0.43 23.18 13.18
N SER A 30 0.88 22.95 13.35
CA SER A 30 1.60 23.39 14.54
C SER A 30 1.83 24.91 14.56
N ILE A 31 1.78 25.51 15.76
CA ILE A 31 1.93 26.96 15.98
C ILE A 31 3.41 27.43 15.92
N GLY A 32 4.35 26.50 15.68
CA GLY A 32 5.79 26.77 15.64
C GLY A 32 6.26 27.50 14.39
N SER A 33 7.58 27.59 14.20
CA SER A 33 8.12 28.18 12.98
C SER A 33 7.69 27.34 11.76
N PRO A 34 7.24 27.96 10.65
CA PRO A 34 6.80 27.21 9.48
C PRO A 34 7.86 26.28 8.90
N ARG A 35 9.14 26.62 9.09
CA ARG A 35 10.27 25.79 8.67
C ARG A 35 10.38 24.52 9.51
N ASP A 36 10.23 24.62 10.82
CA ASP A 36 10.28 23.45 11.71
C ASP A 36 9.07 22.53 11.48
N ALA A 37 7.90 23.12 11.24
CA ALA A 37 6.70 22.39 10.84
C ALA A 37 6.90 21.59 9.54
N ALA A 38 7.53 22.21 8.53
CA ALA A 38 7.88 21.54 7.27
C ALA A 38 8.86 20.39 7.47
N LEU A 39 9.92 20.59 8.26
CA LEU A 39 10.91 19.53 8.56
C LEU A 39 10.29 18.37 9.34
N GLY A 40 9.42 18.67 10.33
CA GLY A 40 8.68 17.65 11.06
C GLY A 40 7.79 16.83 10.15
N TYR A 41 7.03 17.50 9.27
CA TYR A 41 6.25 16.84 8.23
C TYR A 41 7.10 15.91 7.36
N GLU A 42 8.21 16.41 6.78
CA GLU A 42 9.06 15.64 5.86
C GLU A 42 9.65 14.41 6.52
N PHE A 43 10.06 14.52 7.80
CA PHE A 43 10.58 13.39 8.56
C PHE A 43 9.53 12.28 8.72
N HIS A 44 8.33 12.61 9.18
CA HIS A 44 7.27 11.62 9.41
C HIS A 44 6.67 11.10 8.11
N ALA A 45 6.54 11.95 7.09
CA ALA A 45 6.15 11.54 5.75
C ALA A 45 7.21 10.59 5.16
N GLY A 46 8.51 10.87 5.32
CA GLY A 46 9.58 9.97 4.90
C GLY A 46 9.44 8.58 5.53
N LEU A 47 9.37 8.52 6.86
CA LEU A 47 9.21 7.28 7.61
C LEU A 47 7.94 6.50 7.23
N GLY A 48 6.80 7.19 7.13
CA GLY A 48 5.54 6.56 6.70
C GLY A 48 5.62 6.01 5.28
N GLY A 49 6.40 6.64 4.40
CA GLY A 49 6.61 6.17 3.03
C GLY A 49 7.45 4.90 2.99
N THR A 50 8.57 4.89 3.71
CA THR A 50 9.42 3.69 3.85
C THR A 50 8.64 2.54 4.48
N PHE A 51 7.88 2.82 5.55
CA PHE A 51 7.07 1.80 6.21
C PHE A 51 5.98 1.24 5.29
N LEU A 52 5.29 2.07 4.49
CA LEU A 52 4.29 1.62 3.52
C LEU A 52 4.86 0.56 2.58
N TRP A 53 6.04 0.80 2.02
CA TRP A 53 6.71 -0.15 1.13
C TRP A 53 7.10 -1.45 1.84
N ILE A 54 7.74 -1.35 3.01
CA ILE A 54 8.15 -2.54 3.79
C ILE A 54 6.93 -3.37 4.19
N ALA A 55 5.87 -2.74 4.70
CA ALA A 55 4.64 -3.40 5.09
C ALA A 55 3.95 -4.06 3.89
N THR A 56 3.94 -3.40 2.73
CA THR A 56 3.37 -3.95 1.49
C THR A 56 4.13 -5.18 1.03
N LEU A 57 5.46 -5.16 1.04
CA LEU A 57 6.28 -6.33 0.70
C LEU A 57 6.02 -7.49 1.65
N LEU A 58 5.98 -7.23 2.96
CA LEU A 58 5.67 -8.24 3.97
C LEU A 58 4.27 -8.85 3.76
N LEU A 59 3.27 -8.00 3.52
CA LEU A 59 1.90 -8.41 3.25
C LEU A 59 1.79 -9.18 1.93
N LEU A 60 2.57 -8.86 0.91
CA LEU A 60 2.62 -9.63 -0.35
C LEU A 60 3.18 -11.03 -0.13
N ILE A 61 4.27 -11.17 0.63
CA ILE A 61 4.84 -12.49 0.98
C ILE A 61 3.80 -13.36 1.70
N LEU A 62 3.09 -12.78 2.68
CA LEU A 62 2.02 -13.47 3.39
C LEU A 62 0.82 -13.76 2.48
N ALA A 63 0.43 -12.83 1.62
CA ALA A 63 -0.66 -13.00 0.68
C ALA A 63 -0.39 -14.12 -0.32
N ASN A 64 0.83 -14.21 -0.84
CA ASN A 64 1.27 -15.31 -1.71
C ASN A 64 1.23 -16.65 -0.97
N SER A 65 1.62 -16.69 0.31
CA SER A 65 1.52 -17.88 1.16
C SER A 65 0.06 -18.32 1.39
N VAL A 66 -0.84 -17.36 1.61
CA VAL A 66 -2.29 -17.60 1.73
C VAL A 66 -2.86 -18.07 0.39
N PHE A 67 -2.47 -17.46 -0.73
CA PHE A 67 -2.96 -17.85 -2.06
C PHE A 67 -2.50 -19.26 -2.44
N TRP A 68 -1.26 -19.61 -2.10
CA TRP A 68 -0.71 -20.94 -2.33
C TRP A 68 -1.52 -22.03 -1.65
N THR A 69 -1.90 -21.79 -0.39
CA THR A 69 -2.58 -22.77 0.47
C THR A 69 -4.09 -22.81 0.25
N THR A 70 -4.73 -21.67 0.03
CA THR A 70 -6.20 -21.56 -0.04
C THR A 70 -6.75 -21.51 -1.46
N ARG A 71 -5.90 -21.31 -2.48
CA ARG A 71 -6.28 -21.09 -3.88
C ARG A 71 -7.17 -19.85 -4.11
N ARG A 72 -7.25 -18.95 -3.12
CA ARG A 72 -8.03 -17.72 -3.21
C ARG A 72 -7.12 -16.49 -3.16
N ALA A 73 -7.25 -15.61 -4.15
CA ALA A 73 -6.38 -14.44 -4.32
C ALA A 73 -6.77 -13.22 -3.46
N TRP A 74 -7.76 -13.36 -2.56
CA TRP A 74 -8.30 -12.24 -1.77
C TRP A 74 -7.21 -11.48 -0.99
N ALA A 75 -6.21 -12.18 -0.45
CA ALA A 75 -5.13 -11.56 0.32
C ALA A 75 -4.25 -10.67 -0.56
N LEU A 76 -3.99 -11.06 -1.81
CA LEU A 76 -3.22 -10.26 -2.77
C LEU A 76 -3.95 -8.94 -3.08
N TRP A 77 -5.25 -9.03 -3.39
CA TRP A 77 -6.08 -7.85 -3.64
C TRP A 77 -6.22 -6.96 -2.41
N THR A 78 -6.29 -7.55 -1.22
CA THR A 78 -6.36 -6.78 0.03
C THR A 78 -5.06 -6.00 0.27
N THR A 79 -3.89 -6.60 -0.02
CA THR A 79 -2.60 -5.90 0.04
C THR A 79 -2.53 -4.76 -0.98
N LEU A 80 -3.05 -4.96 -2.19
CA LEU A 80 -3.15 -3.89 -3.20
C LEU A 80 -4.02 -2.74 -2.71
N VAL A 81 -5.19 -3.04 -2.14
CA VAL A 81 -6.12 -2.03 -1.59
C VAL A 81 -5.46 -1.26 -0.44
N PHE A 82 -4.78 -1.96 0.48
CA PHE A 82 -4.01 -1.33 1.56
C PHE A 82 -2.99 -0.33 0.99
N PHE A 83 -2.17 -0.77 0.04
CA PHE A 83 -1.17 0.11 -0.58
C PHE A 83 -1.83 1.30 -1.29
N ALA A 84 -2.86 1.06 -2.09
CA ALA A 84 -3.55 2.08 -2.87
C ALA A 84 -4.19 3.15 -1.98
N VAL A 85 -4.87 2.74 -0.90
CA VAL A 85 -5.51 3.68 0.04
C VAL A 85 -4.47 4.61 0.66
N PHE A 86 -3.38 4.07 1.19
CA PHE A 86 -2.35 4.90 1.81
C PHE A 86 -1.52 5.69 0.81
N ALA A 87 -1.30 5.19 -0.40
CA ALA A 87 -0.70 5.95 -1.49
C ALA A 87 -1.59 7.13 -1.89
N VAL A 88 -2.91 6.93 -2.02
CA VAL A 88 -3.86 8.02 -2.29
C VAL A 88 -3.83 9.05 -1.17
N ILE A 89 -3.97 8.63 0.09
CA ILE A 89 -3.91 9.55 1.24
C ILE A 89 -2.61 10.35 1.22
N ARG A 90 -1.47 9.68 1.06
CA ARG A 90 -0.16 10.35 1.04
C ARG A 90 -0.04 11.35 -0.11
N TYR A 91 -0.27 10.91 -1.34
CA TYR A 91 0.11 11.68 -2.53
C TYR A 91 -0.98 12.65 -3.02
N PHE A 92 -2.25 12.34 -2.77
CA PHE A 92 -3.37 13.19 -3.22
C PHE A 92 -3.85 14.13 -2.13
N TRP A 93 -3.71 13.77 -0.86
CA TRP A 93 -4.20 14.61 0.23
C TRP A 93 -3.06 15.26 1.01
N ILE A 94 -2.16 14.45 1.56
CA ILE A 94 -1.15 14.93 2.51
C ILE A 94 -0.07 15.76 1.80
N GLU A 95 0.47 15.30 0.67
CA GLU A 95 1.41 16.07 -0.16
C GLU A 95 0.79 17.35 -0.73
N GLN A 96 -0.49 17.35 -1.07
CA GLN A 96 -1.19 18.57 -1.51
C GLN A 96 -1.31 19.58 -0.36
N SER A 97 -1.63 19.10 0.84
CA SER A 97 -1.69 19.93 2.04
C SER A 97 -0.32 20.53 2.36
N TYR A 98 0.75 19.75 2.23
CA TYR A 98 2.11 20.23 2.41
C TYR A 98 2.54 21.24 1.34
N PHE A 99 2.17 21.01 0.08
CA PHE A 99 2.42 21.95 -1.01
C PHE A 99 1.74 23.30 -0.74
N ALA A 100 0.45 23.28 -0.37
CA ALA A 100 -0.30 24.48 -0.02
C ALA A 100 0.33 25.20 1.18
N PHE A 101 0.74 24.47 2.22
CA PHE A 101 1.42 25.01 3.39
C PHE A 101 2.73 25.72 3.03
N LYS A 102 3.55 25.13 2.15
CA LYS A 102 4.79 25.76 1.69
C LYS A 102 4.52 27.05 0.91
N GLN A 103 3.49 27.05 0.08
CA GLN A 103 3.10 28.22 -0.71
C GLN A 103 2.60 29.36 0.19
N SER A 104 1.77 29.07 1.20
CA SER A 104 1.23 30.08 2.11
C SER A 104 2.29 30.69 3.03
N ASN A 105 3.37 29.98 3.31
CA ASN A 105 4.43 30.42 4.22
C ASN A 105 5.70 30.89 3.49
N GLY A 106 5.65 31.07 2.16
CA GLY A 106 6.81 31.55 1.38
C GLY A 106 8.01 30.58 1.34
N LEU A 107 7.77 29.30 1.61
CA LEU A 107 8.78 28.23 1.61
C LEU A 107 8.84 27.48 0.26
N GLY A 108 7.87 27.72 -0.63
CA GLY A 108 7.77 27.04 -1.92
C GLY A 108 8.13 27.95 -3.10
N GLU A 109 8.99 27.46 -3.99
CA GLU A 109 9.35 28.13 -5.25
C GLU A 109 8.57 27.60 -6.48
N GLY A 110 7.82 26.51 -6.32
CA GLY A 110 7.10 25.84 -7.40
C GLY A 110 5.60 26.14 -7.40
N SER A 111 4.99 26.24 -8.59
CA SER A 111 3.54 26.41 -8.79
C SER A 111 2.77 25.10 -8.98
N PHE A 112 3.47 23.97 -9.04
CA PHE A 112 2.88 22.68 -9.39
C PHE A 112 3.29 21.57 -8.42
N SER A 113 2.32 20.72 -8.04
CA SER A 113 2.55 19.55 -7.20
C SER A 113 2.56 18.26 -8.03
N PHE A 114 3.72 17.61 -8.09
CA PHE A 114 3.90 16.33 -8.78
C PHE A 114 3.41 15.12 -7.97
N GLY A 115 3.03 15.31 -6.70
CA GLY A 115 2.63 14.24 -5.78
C GLY A 115 1.60 13.26 -6.38
N PRO A 116 0.45 13.74 -6.90
CA PRO A 116 -0.59 12.86 -7.44
C PRO A 116 -0.12 11.99 -8.60
N PHE A 117 0.70 12.52 -9.51
CA PHE A 117 1.23 11.76 -10.66
C PHE A 117 2.14 10.62 -10.19
N ILE A 118 3.00 10.89 -9.21
CA ILE A 118 3.85 9.87 -8.58
C ILE A 118 2.97 8.82 -7.88
N GLY A 119 1.91 9.25 -7.19
CA GLY A 119 0.94 8.36 -6.56
C GLY A 119 0.26 7.41 -7.54
N VAL A 120 -0.24 7.93 -8.67
CA VAL A 120 -0.82 7.09 -9.75
C VAL A 120 0.21 6.09 -10.27
N LEU A 121 1.42 6.54 -10.57
CA LEU A 121 2.48 5.67 -11.08
C LEU A 121 2.75 4.52 -10.11
N PHE A 122 2.89 4.80 -8.82
CA PHE A 122 3.12 3.76 -7.82
C PHE A 122 1.96 2.78 -7.66
N ILE A 123 0.72 3.26 -7.71
CA ILE A 123 -0.47 2.39 -7.64
C ILE A 123 -0.52 1.47 -8.86
N VAL A 124 -0.25 1.98 -10.06
CA VAL A 124 -0.22 1.18 -11.30
C VAL A 124 0.90 0.14 -11.25
N CYS A 125 2.11 0.53 -10.83
CA CYS A 125 3.21 -0.42 -10.65
C CYS A 125 2.88 -1.51 -9.63
N ALA A 126 2.31 -1.15 -8.48
CA ALA A 126 1.91 -2.12 -7.45
C ALA A 126 0.81 -3.07 -7.95
N ALA A 127 -0.18 -2.56 -8.70
CA ALA A 127 -1.20 -3.38 -9.34
C ALA A 127 -0.59 -4.36 -10.35
N GLY A 128 0.39 -3.91 -11.14
CA GLY A 128 1.14 -4.75 -12.06
C GLY A 128 1.85 -5.90 -11.35
N VAL A 129 2.56 -5.62 -10.25
CA VAL A 129 3.23 -6.64 -9.42
C VAL A 129 2.22 -7.67 -8.89
N VAL A 130 1.12 -7.21 -8.31
CA VAL A 130 0.06 -8.09 -7.77
C VAL A 130 -0.55 -8.97 -8.86
N PHE A 131 -0.75 -8.42 -10.06
CA PHE A 131 -1.29 -9.16 -11.18
C PHE A 131 -0.32 -10.23 -11.69
N VAL A 132 0.97 -9.90 -11.76
CA VAL A 132 2.04 -10.85 -12.11
C VAL A 132 2.11 -11.98 -11.09
N ASP A 133 2.09 -11.68 -9.79
CA ASP A 133 2.08 -12.68 -8.71
C ASP A 133 0.89 -13.63 -8.82
N TYR A 134 -0.30 -13.07 -9.03
CA TYR A 134 -1.52 -13.86 -9.25
C TYR A 134 -1.37 -14.81 -10.46
N PHE A 135 -0.87 -14.31 -11.59
CA PHE A 135 -0.71 -15.11 -12.80
C PHE A 135 0.36 -16.20 -12.64
N LEU A 136 1.50 -15.88 -12.04
CA LEU A 136 2.59 -16.84 -11.82
C LEU A 136 2.13 -17.98 -10.91
N ILE A 137 1.53 -17.66 -9.76
CA ILE A 137 1.09 -18.69 -8.81
C ILE A 137 -0.02 -19.55 -9.41
N SER A 138 -1.02 -18.95 -10.07
CA SER A 138 -2.10 -19.71 -10.70
C SER A 138 -1.60 -20.66 -11.79
N ARG A 139 -0.64 -20.24 -12.62
CA ARG A 139 0.00 -21.11 -13.63
C ARG A 139 0.79 -22.26 -13.03
N ILE A 140 1.60 -21.98 -12.02
CA ILE A 140 2.37 -23.02 -11.30
C ILE A 140 1.40 -24.04 -10.70
N GLN A 141 0.35 -23.55 -10.05
CA GLN A 141 -0.67 -24.34 -9.40
C GLN A 141 -1.43 -25.29 -10.32
N GLN A 142 -1.76 -24.84 -11.53
CA GLN A 142 -2.39 -25.68 -12.58
C GLN A 142 -1.46 -26.78 -13.07
N ARG A 143 -0.14 -26.51 -13.12
CA ARG A 143 0.85 -27.47 -13.62
C ARG A 143 1.20 -28.57 -12.61
N PHE A 144 1.25 -28.26 -11.32
CA PHE A 144 1.68 -29.21 -10.28
C PHE A 144 0.53 -29.96 -9.61
N LEU A 145 -0.69 -29.43 -9.65
CA LEU A 145 -1.88 -30.07 -9.11
C LEU A 145 -2.97 -29.98 -10.20
N PRO A 146 -2.93 -30.86 -11.21
CA PRO A 146 -4.02 -30.93 -12.19
C PRO A 146 -5.32 -31.14 -11.43
N ALA A 147 -6.37 -30.41 -11.83
CA ALA A 147 -7.71 -30.63 -11.28
C ALA A 147 -8.01 -32.11 -11.42
N ALA A 148 -8.36 -32.78 -10.30
CA ALA A 148 -8.73 -34.17 -10.31
C ALA A 148 -9.75 -34.37 -11.44
N GLU A 149 -9.40 -35.21 -12.42
CA GLU A 149 -10.29 -35.58 -13.51
C GLU A 149 -11.60 -36.03 -12.86
N LEU A 150 -12.70 -35.35 -13.18
CA LEU A 150 -14.03 -35.81 -12.80
C LEU A 150 -14.13 -37.26 -13.30
N PRO A 151 -14.46 -38.25 -12.45
CA PRO A 151 -14.64 -39.61 -12.91
C PRO A 151 -15.70 -39.59 -14.02
N ALA A 152 -15.33 -40.13 -15.18
CA ALA A 152 -16.09 -40.13 -16.42
C ALA A 152 -17.36 -41.02 -16.39
N GLU A 153 -17.97 -41.20 -15.21
CA GLU A 153 -19.01 -42.20 -14.96
C GLU A 153 -20.25 -41.58 -14.31
N ALA A 154 -20.82 -40.54 -14.93
CA ALA A 154 -22.14 -40.01 -14.57
C ALA A 154 -23.07 -39.89 -15.80
N GLU A 155 -22.80 -40.69 -16.83
CA GLU A 155 -23.69 -40.88 -17.99
C GLU A 155 -23.93 -42.40 -18.19
N GLU A 156 -24.68 -43.01 -17.28
CA GLU A 156 -25.45 -44.24 -17.54
C GLU A 156 -26.92 -44.02 -17.16
#